data_AF-A0A645GHP4-F1
#
_entry.id   AF-A0A645GHP4-F1
#
_cell.length_a   1.000
_cell.length_b   1.000
_cell.length_c   1.000
_cell.angle_alpha   90.00
_cell.angle_beta   90.00
_cell.angle_gamma   90.00
#
_symmetry.space_group_name_H-M   'P 1'
#
loop_
_entity.id
_entity.type
_entity.pdbx_description
1 polymer ?
#
loop_
_entity_poly.entity_id
_entity_poly.type
_entity_poly.pdbx_seq_one_letter_code
_entity_poly.pdbx_strand_id
1 'polypeptide(L)'
;MLADMEWCKDNGVDYVPCVYPGFSWHNLSRFEFPDDIKPTGSIPRLGGKFYWQLISCALIAGADMLYVAMFDEVNEGTAIFKCSDNPPISPVAKFIGIDGVPTDHYLWLTGEAGKMLRKEKALTTKLPERN
;
A
#
# COMPACT_ATOMS: atom_id res chain seq x y z
N MET A 1 -9.21 -11.16 7.35
CA MET A 1 -8.21 -11.98 6.63
C MET A 1 -8.23 -13.44 7.04
N LEU A 2 -7.89 -13.85 8.28
CA LEU A 2 -7.83 -15.30 8.63
C LEU A 2 -9.16 -16.03 8.41
N ALA A 3 -10.28 -15.43 8.85
CA ALA A 3 -11.61 -15.99 8.61
C ALA A 3 -11.95 -16.05 7.11
N ASP A 4 -11.54 -15.04 6.33
CA ASP A 4 -11.76 -15.00 4.88
C ASP A 4 -10.95 -16.07 4.16
N MET A 5 -9.69 -16.29 4.58
CA MET A 5 -8.83 -17.34 4.05
C MET A 5 -9.38 -18.74 4.34
N GLU A 6 -9.87 -18.98 5.55
CA GLU A 6 -10.50 -20.26 5.90
C GLU A 6 -11.77 -20.47 5.06
N TRP A 7 -12.62 -19.45 4.94
CA TRP A 7 -13.81 -19.53 4.11
C TRP A 7 -13.47 -19.82 2.63
N CYS A 8 -12.48 -19.12 2.08
CA CYS A 8 -12.01 -19.34 0.71
C CYS A 8 -11.53 -20.78 0.50
N LYS A 9 -10.75 -21.32 1.45
CA LYS A 9 -10.30 -22.71 1.43
C LYS A 9 -11.46 -23.70 1.49
N ASP A 10 -12.43 -23.50 2.38
CA ASP A 10 -13.61 -24.36 2.51
C ASP A 10 -14.48 -24.37 1.25
N ASN A 11 -14.43 -23.29 0.46
CA ASN A 11 -15.21 -23.12 -0.76
C ASN A 11 -14.40 -23.35 -2.05
N GLY A 12 -13.13 -23.74 -1.95
CA GLY A 12 -12.27 -23.97 -3.12
C GLY A 12 -12.03 -22.72 -3.97
N VAL A 13 -11.98 -21.54 -3.34
CA VAL A 13 -11.71 -20.25 -3.97
C VAL A 13 -10.35 -19.74 -3.54
N ASP A 14 -9.58 -19.20 -4.47
CA ASP A 14 -8.31 -18.57 -4.17
C ASP A 14 -8.52 -17.23 -3.44
N TYR A 15 -7.78 -17.02 -2.35
CA TYR A 15 -7.77 -15.76 -1.62
C TYR A 15 -6.55 -14.91 -1.99
N VAL A 16 -6.80 -13.66 -2.37
CA VAL A 16 -5.75 -12.70 -2.71
C VAL A 16 -5.90 -11.46 -1.82
N PRO A 17 -5.16 -11.35 -0.71
CA PRO A 17 -5.23 -10.18 0.16
C PRO A 17 -4.77 -8.91 -0.56
N CYS A 18 -5.54 -7.84 -0.37
CA CYS A 18 -5.22 -6.52 -0.86
C CYS A 18 -4.19 -5.83 0.04
N VAL A 19 -3.10 -5.33 -0.56
CA VAL A 19 -2.04 -4.57 0.11
C VAL A 19 -1.86 -3.21 -0.58
N TYR A 20 -1.61 -2.17 0.19
CA TYR A 20 -1.49 -0.79 -0.31
C TYR A 20 -0.52 0.03 0.55
N PRO A 21 0.14 1.05 -0.01
CA PRO A 21 1.22 1.75 0.67
C PRO A 21 0.77 2.81 1.68
N GLY A 22 -0.48 3.23 1.60
CA GLY A 22 -1.12 4.28 2.39
C GLY A 22 -2.42 4.70 1.71
N PHE A 23 -3.11 5.71 2.24
CA PHE A 23 -4.41 6.15 1.73
C PHE A 23 -4.71 7.61 2.04
N SER A 24 -5.33 8.32 1.10
CA SER A 24 -5.74 9.71 1.25
C SER A 24 -6.82 10.09 0.23
N TRP A 25 -8.08 10.15 0.67
CA TRP A 25 -9.21 10.62 -0.13
C TRP A 25 -9.51 12.12 -0.04
N HIS A 26 -8.60 12.92 0.53
CA HIS A 26 -8.88 14.34 0.80
C HIS A 26 -9.47 15.10 -0.40
N ASN A 27 -8.84 15.00 -1.58
CA ASN A 27 -9.33 15.73 -2.75
C ASN A 27 -10.68 15.21 -3.26
N LEU A 28 -10.85 13.89 -3.35
CA LEU A 28 -12.09 13.27 -3.84
C LEU A 28 -13.27 13.54 -2.89
N SER A 29 -13.03 13.42 -1.59
CA SER A 29 -14.07 13.65 -0.57
C SER A 29 -14.66 15.05 -0.60
N ARG A 30 -13.93 16.05 -1.10
CA ARG A 30 -14.47 17.42 -1.25
C ARG A 30 -15.57 17.52 -2.30
N PHE A 31 -15.64 16.57 -3.22
CA PHE A 31 -16.67 16.51 -4.26
C PHE A 31 -17.75 15.49 -3.91
N GLU A 32 -17.35 14.29 -3.48
CA GLU A 32 -18.27 13.18 -3.19
C GLU A 32 -18.97 13.34 -1.83
N PHE A 33 -18.29 13.94 -0.84
CA PHE A 33 -18.77 14.07 0.54
C PHE A 33 -18.56 15.50 1.07
N PRO A 34 -19.29 16.52 0.55
CA PRO A 34 -19.04 17.92 0.90
C PRO A 34 -19.12 18.23 2.40
N ASP A 35 -19.95 17.48 3.14
CA ASP A 35 -20.14 17.62 4.59
C ASP A 35 -19.16 16.78 5.43
N ASP A 36 -18.31 15.96 4.80
CA ASP A 36 -17.40 15.02 5.46
C ASP A 36 -16.07 14.91 4.70
N ILE A 37 -15.37 16.04 4.64
CA ILE A 37 -14.06 16.14 3.99
C ILE A 37 -13.02 15.35 4.79
N LYS A 38 -12.43 14.34 4.15
CA LYS A 38 -11.43 13.47 4.79
C LYS A 38 -10.09 14.17 4.98
N PRO A 39 -9.32 13.85 6.03
CA PRO A 39 -7.99 14.40 6.21
C PRO A 39 -7.02 13.91 5.13
N THR A 40 -6.03 14.73 4.79
CA THR A 40 -4.89 14.31 3.95
C THR A 40 -4.10 13.23 4.67
N GLY A 41 -3.73 12.16 3.97
CA GLY A 41 -2.98 11.05 4.56
C GLY A 41 -3.77 10.33 5.64
N SER A 42 -5.04 10.01 5.36
CA SER A 42 -5.93 9.27 6.27
C SER A 42 -5.30 7.95 6.77
N ILE A 43 -4.48 7.31 5.94
CA ILE A 43 -3.55 6.25 6.34
C ILE A 43 -2.14 6.68 5.90
N PRO A 44 -1.26 7.11 6.81
CA PRO A 44 0.08 7.57 6.47
C PRO A 44 0.96 6.41 5.99
N ARG A 45 1.87 6.68 5.05
CA ARG A 45 2.75 5.65 4.46
C ARG A 45 3.87 5.22 5.41
N LEU A 46 4.30 6.12 6.31
CA LEU A 46 5.30 5.90 7.35
C LEU A 46 6.64 5.39 6.79
N GLY A 47 7.09 5.98 5.68
CA GLY A 47 8.33 5.57 4.99
C GLY A 47 8.28 4.12 4.48
N GLY A 48 7.08 3.57 4.26
CA GLY A 48 6.85 2.19 3.84
C GLY A 48 6.63 1.20 4.98
N LYS A 49 6.69 1.61 6.24
CA LYS A 49 6.44 0.71 7.38
C LYS A 49 5.02 0.14 7.36
N PHE A 50 4.02 0.97 7.08
CA PHE A 50 2.62 0.52 6.96
C PHE A 50 2.50 -0.56 5.88
N TYR A 51 3.03 -0.28 4.69
CA TYR A 51 2.98 -1.19 3.55
C TYR A 51 3.65 -2.53 3.85
N TRP A 52 4.86 -2.48 4.41
CA TRP A 52 5.64 -3.66 4.72
C TRP A 52 5.01 -4.50 5.84
N GLN A 53 4.41 -3.85 6.84
CA GLN A 53 3.67 -4.55 7.87
C GLN A 53 2.45 -5.28 7.29
N LEU A 54 1.68 -4.62 6.42
CA LEU A 54 0.52 -5.24 5.76
C LEU A 54 0.92 -6.47 4.91
N ILE A 55 1.99 -6.34 4.12
CA ILE A 55 2.58 -7.44 3.34
C ILE A 55 3.04 -8.57 4.24
N SER A 56 3.91 -8.30 5.21
CA SER A 56 4.50 -9.34 6.04
C SER A 56 3.44 -10.06 6.90
N CYS A 57 2.44 -9.35 7.41
CA CYS A 57 1.29 -9.97 8.09
C CYS A 57 0.49 -10.89 7.17
N ALA A 58 0.24 -10.50 5.91
CA ALA A 58 -0.43 -11.36 4.93
C ALA A 58 0.36 -12.65 4.65
N LEU A 59 1.67 -12.54 4.46
CA LEU A 59 2.52 -13.70 4.22
C LEU A 59 2.65 -14.60 5.46
N ILE A 60 2.73 -14.03 6.67
CA ILE A 60 2.75 -14.78 7.94
C ILE A 60 1.44 -15.55 8.13
N ALA A 61 0.31 -14.96 7.72
CA ALA A 61 -1.00 -15.61 7.78
C ALA A 61 -1.14 -16.77 6.77
N GLY A 62 -0.16 -16.95 5.87
CA GLY A 62 -0.15 -18.02 4.88
C GLY A 62 -0.70 -17.63 3.51
N ALA A 63 -0.76 -16.33 3.18
CA ALA A 63 -1.16 -15.92 1.85
C ALA A 63 -0.08 -16.25 0.81
N ASP A 64 -0.47 -16.95 -0.25
CA ASP A 64 0.41 -17.30 -1.38
C ASP A 64 0.34 -16.30 -2.54
N MET A 65 -0.55 -15.31 -2.45
CA MET A 65 -0.75 -14.24 -3.44
C MET A 65 -0.95 -12.91 -2.73
N LEU A 66 -0.69 -11.80 -3.43
CA LEU A 66 -0.96 -10.45 -2.95
C LEU A 66 -1.53 -9.62 -4.11
N TYR A 67 -2.56 -8.84 -3.84
CA TYR A 67 -3.08 -7.84 -4.78
C TYR A 67 -2.60 -6.46 -4.34
N VAL A 68 -1.77 -5.81 -5.15
CA VAL A 68 -1.28 -4.46 -4.85
C VAL A 68 -2.28 -3.44 -5.37
N ALA A 69 -2.95 -2.73 -4.46
CA ALA A 69 -3.91 -1.70 -4.79
C ALA A 69 -3.31 -0.30 -4.52
N MET A 70 -2.88 0.47 -5.51
CA MET A 70 -2.76 0.11 -6.92
C MET A 70 -1.42 0.61 -7.49
N PHE A 71 -1.17 0.33 -8.76
CA PHE A 71 -0.01 0.88 -9.45
C PHE A 71 -0.04 2.41 -9.47
N ASP A 72 -1.17 3.01 -9.84
CA ASP A 72 -1.31 4.42 -10.26
C ASP A 72 -2.52 5.16 -9.65
N GLU A 73 -3.20 4.59 -8.66
CA GLU A 73 -4.39 5.21 -8.05
C GLU A 73 -4.00 6.38 -7.11
N VAL A 74 -3.76 7.56 -7.73
CA VAL A 74 -3.31 8.79 -7.07
C VAL A 74 -4.44 9.45 -6.28
N ASN A 75 -5.68 9.38 -6.78
CA ASN A 75 -6.84 10.02 -6.15
C ASN A 75 -7.13 9.46 -4.76
N GLU A 76 -6.77 8.20 -4.53
CA GLU A 76 -6.87 7.51 -3.24
C GLU A 76 -5.56 7.49 -2.46
N GLY A 77 -4.47 8.00 -3.04
CA GLY A 77 -3.15 7.99 -2.42
C GLY A 77 -2.58 6.58 -2.23
N THR A 78 -3.05 5.59 -2.98
CA THR A 78 -2.62 4.18 -2.88
C THR A 78 -1.60 3.79 -3.96
N ALA A 79 -1.29 4.68 -4.89
CA ALA A 79 -0.32 4.43 -5.96
C ALA A 79 1.08 4.01 -5.43
N ILE A 80 1.67 2.98 -6.06
CA ILE A 80 3.05 2.51 -5.82
C ILE A 80 4.06 2.97 -6.87
N PHE A 81 3.62 3.47 -8.02
CA PHE A 81 4.49 4.07 -9.05
C PHE A 81 5.29 5.25 -8.53
N LYS A 82 6.23 5.74 -9.36
CA LYS A 82 7.18 6.79 -8.95
C LYS A 82 6.45 8.10 -8.65
N CYS A 83 6.56 8.54 -7.39
CA CYS A 83 6.00 9.79 -6.90
C CYS A 83 7.10 10.73 -6.39
N SER A 84 6.74 11.97 -6.08
CA SER A 84 7.65 13.02 -5.61
C SER A 84 7.15 13.59 -4.28
N ASP A 85 8.06 13.94 -3.38
CA ASP A 85 7.75 14.76 -2.19
C ASP A 85 7.53 16.25 -2.54
N ASN A 86 7.80 16.63 -3.79
CA ASN A 86 7.55 17.97 -4.31
C ASN A 86 6.47 17.92 -5.40
N PRO A 87 5.21 17.56 -5.07
CA PRO A 87 4.12 17.57 -6.03
C PRO A 87 3.72 19.02 -6.40
N PRO A 88 2.99 19.23 -7.50
CA PRO A 88 2.44 20.54 -7.83
C PRO A 88 1.62 21.11 -6.67
N ILE A 89 1.92 22.36 -6.30
CA ILE A 89 1.21 23.07 -5.23
C ILE A 89 0.04 23.84 -5.87
N SER A 90 -1.17 23.62 -5.36
CA SER A 90 -2.38 24.31 -5.81
C SER A 90 -3.25 24.70 -4.62
N PRO A 91 -3.98 25.83 -4.66
CA PRO A 91 -5.03 26.14 -3.69
C PRO A 91 -6.19 25.12 -3.71
N VAL A 92 -6.35 24.41 -4.83
CA VAL A 92 -7.52 23.57 -5.10
C VAL A 92 -7.25 22.08 -4.85
N ALA A 93 -5.99 21.63 -4.90
CA ALA A 93 -5.64 20.23 -4.68
C ALA A 93 -4.50 20.11 -3.67
N LYS A 94 -4.64 19.19 -2.72
CA LYS A 94 -3.58 18.85 -1.77
C LYS A 94 -3.02 17.48 -2.08
N PHE A 95 -1.72 17.39 -2.30
CA PHE A 95 -1.02 16.14 -2.52
C PHE A 95 -0.23 15.75 -1.28
N ILE A 96 -0.19 14.46 -0.98
CA ILE A 96 0.73 13.89 0.02
C ILE A 96 2.05 13.52 -0.67
N GLY A 97 3.14 13.59 0.08
CA GLY A 97 4.44 13.11 -0.38
C GLY A 97 4.60 11.59 -0.24
N ILE A 98 5.85 11.14 -0.33
CA ILE A 98 6.28 9.75 -0.17
C ILE A 98 7.10 9.51 1.10
N ASP A 99 7.24 10.52 1.96
CA ASP A 99 7.95 10.50 3.26
C ASP A 99 9.49 10.58 3.15
N GLY A 100 10.02 11.32 2.17
CA GLY A 100 11.45 11.55 2.04
C GLY A 100 12.24 10.34 1.53
N VAL A 101 11.56 9.28 1.09
CA VAL A 101 12.15 8.05 0.53
C VAL A 101 12.44 8.22 -0.96
N PRO A 102 13.26 7.34 -1.58
CA PRO A 102 13.45 7.33 -3.02
C PRO A 102 12.13 7.23 -3.80
N THR A 103 12.05 7.86 -4.98
CA THR A 103 10.80 7.95 -5.76
C THR A 103 10.19 6.59 -6.11
N ASP A 104 11.01 5.56 -6.26
CA ASP A 104 10.62 4.18 -6.57
C ASP A 104 10.53 3.27 -5.33
N HIS A 105 10.51 3.83 -4.12
CA HIS A 105 10.52 3.08 -2.86
C HIS A 105 9.46 1.98 -2.81
N TYR A 106 8.22 2.31 -3.16
CA TYR A 106 7.09 1.37 -3.12
C TYR A 106 7.13 0.33 -4.24
N LEU A 107 7.70 0.65 -5.42
CA LEU A 107 8.00 -0.35 -6.46
C LEU A 107 9.03 -1.36 -5.95
N TRP A 108 10.09 -0.88 -5.31
CA TRP A 108 11.14 -1.74 -4.77
C TRP A 108 10.66 -2.61 -3.60
N LEU A 109 9.89 -2.05 -2.65
CA LEU A 109 9.28 -2.85 -1.57
C LEU A 109 8.38 -3.94 -2.14
N THR A 110 7.62 -3.64 -3.20
CA THR A 110 6.80 -4.63 -3.91
C THR A 110 7.69 -5.71 -4.55
N GLY A 111 8.83 -5.35 -5.13
CA GLY A 111 9.83 -6.30 -5.62
C GLY A 111 10.41 -7.21 -4.53
N GLU A 112 10.75 -6.65 -3.36
CA GLU A 112 11.22 -7.42 -2.20
C GLU A 112 10.15 -8.37 -1.67
N ALA A 113 8.88 -7.94 -1.65
CA ALA A 113 7.74 -8.81 -1.33
C ALA A 113 7.59 -9.97 -2.33
N GLY A 114 7.76 -9.69 -3.62
CA GLY A 114 7.75 -10.72 -4.67
C GLY A 114 8.84 -11.78 -4.47
N LYS A 115 10.04 -11.39 -4.01
CA LYS A 115 11.11 -12.34 -3.66
C LYS A 115 10.74 -13.23 -2.47
N MET A 116 10.05 -12.68 -1.46
CA MET A 116 9.55 -13.47 -0.33
C MET A 116 8.48 -14.48 -0.79
N LEU A 117 7.53 -14.06 -1.62
CA LEU A 117 6.49 -14.93 -2.21
C LEU A 117 7.10 -16.09 -3.00
N ARG A 118 8.11 -15.82 -3.84
CA ARG A 118 8.82 -16.84 -4.62
C ARG A 118 9.84 -17.66 -3.82
N LYS A 119 9.94 -17.42 -2.50
CA LYS A 119 10.88 -18.09 -1.59
C LYS A 119 12.36 -17.89 -1.97
N GLU A 120 12.66 -16.82 -2.71
CA GLU A 120 14.03 -16.39 -3.05
C GLU A 120 14.70 -15.68 -1.86
N LYS A 121 13.89 -15.18 -0.93
CA LYS A 121 14.32 -14.53 0.31
C LYS A 121 13.46 -15.01 1.47
N ALA A 122 14.06 -15.14 2.66
CA ALA A 122 13.31 -15.47 3.86
C ALA A 122 12.28 -14.37 4.18
N LEU A 123 11.11 -14.79 4.67
CA LEU A 123 10.11 -13.88 5.21
C LEU A 123 10.71 -13.08 6.37
N THR A 124 10.50 -11.77 6.37
CA THR A 124 10.92 -10.90 7.47
C THR A 124 9.91 -9.78 7.69
N THR A 125 9.70 -9.44 8.97
CA THR A 125 8.88 -8.28 9.38
C THR A 125 9.71 -7.00 9.48
N LYS A 126 11.05 -7.09 9.48
CA LYS A 126 11.92 -5.92 9.46
C LYS A 126 11.84 -5.28 8.07
N LEU A 127 11.54 -3.98 8.02
CA LEU A 127 11.58 -3.19 6.78
C LEU A 127 12.96 -3.36 6.12
N PRO A 128 13.04 -3.76 4.84
CA PRO A 128 14.31 -3.93 4.17
C PRO A 128 15.00 -2.56 4.02
N GLU A 129 16.32 -2.58 4.06
CA GLU A 129 17.17 -1.41 3.85
C GLU A 129 17.74 -1.46 2.43
N ARG A 130 17.84 -0.30 1.76
CA ARG A 130 18.54 -0.17 0.49
C ARG A 130 20.01 0.10 0.76
N ASN A 131 20.88 -0.62 0.07
CA ASN A 131 22.32 -0.34 0.02
C ASN A 131 22.61 0.81 -0.94
#